data_AF-A0A962ZMV9-F1
#
_entry.id   AF-A0A962ZMV9-F1
#
_cell.length_a   1.000
_cell.length_b   1.000
_cell.length_c   1.000
_cell.angle_alpha   90.00
_cell.angle_beta   90.00
_cell.angle_gamma   90.00
#
_symmetry.space_group_name_H-M   'P 1'
#
loop_
_entity.id
_entity.type
_entity.pdbx_description
1 polymer ?
#
loop_
_entity_poly.entity_id
_entity_poly.type
_entity_poly.pdbx_seq_one_letter_code
_entity_poly.pdbx_strand_id
1 'polypeptide(L)'
;RPAPGYPACPDHTEKAKLWQLLGVEEAIDLRLTDAFAMYPTAAVSGFYFSHPDSRYFAVGQIGLDQVRSIADRKGWPLADVERWLSANLGYAPAAADAA
;
A
#
# COMPACT_ATOMS: atom_id res chain seq x y z
N ARG A 1 4.90 12.74 7.48
CA ARG A 1 3.48 12.38 7.23
C ARG A 1 3.33 11.57 5.94
N PRO A 2 3.93 10.36 5.86
CA PRO A 2 3.88 9.57 4.63
C PRO A 2 2.48 9.03 4.34
N ALA A 3 2.11 9.00 3.07
CA ALA A 3 0.78 8.59 2.59
C ALA A 3 0.89 7.33 1.74
N PRO A 4 0.10 6.26 2.01
CA PRO A 4 0.10 5.05 1.19
C PRO A 4 -0.08 5.34 -0.31
N GLY A 5 0.86 4.84 -1.12
CA GLY A 5 1.02 5.11 -2.55
C GLY A 5 2.20 6.01 -2.91
N TYR A 6 2.78 6.74 -1.94
CA TYR A 6 4.02 7.49 -2.15
C TYR A 6 5.25 6.58 -2.13
N PRO A 7 6.40 6.99 -2.70
CA PRO A 7 7.61 6.14 -2.75
C PRO A 7 8.12 5.59 -1.41
N ALA A 8 7.82 6.27 -0.29
CA ALA A 8 8.20 5.82 1.06
C ALA A 8 7.30 4.69 1.60
N CYS A 9 6.13 4.50 1.02
CA CYS A 9 5.13 3.50 1.39
C CYS A 9 4.24 3.23 0.16
N PRO A 10 4.77 2.52 -0.87
CA PRO A 10 4.13 2.45 -2.18
C PRO A 10 2.85 1.61 -2.20
N ASP A 11 2.63 0.77 -1.19
CA ASP A 11 1.45 -0.08 -1.11
C ASP A 11 0.17 0.72 -0.84
N HIS A 12 -0.66 0.88 -1.87
CA HIS A 12 -1.93 1.60 -1.77
C HIS A 12 -2.93 0.93 -0.82
N THR A 13 -2.84 -0.39 -0.62
CA THR A 13 -3.81 -1.18 0.14
C THR A 13 -3.74 -0.92 1.65
N GLU A 14 -2.62 -0.35 2.13
CA GLU A 14 -2.48 0.05 3.53
C GLU A 14 -3.46 1.15 3.95
N LYS A 15 -4.13 1.84 3.01
CA LYS A 15 -5.24 2.75 3.35
C LYS A 15 -6.39 2.03 4.05
N ALA A 16 -6.69 0.76 3.73
CA ALA A 16 -7.76 0.03 4.41
C ALA A 16 -7.53 -0.06 5.93
N LYS A 17 -6.28 -0.28 6.35
CA LYS A 17 -5.94 -0.32 7.79
C LYS A 17 -6.17 1.04 8.44
N LEU A 18 -5.81 2.13 7.77
CA LEU A 18 -6.08 3.49 8.26
C LEU A 18 -7.59 3.74 8.37
N TRP A 19 -8.35 3.32 7.35
CA TRP A 19 -9.81 3.44 7.33
C TRP A 19 -10.47 2.70 8.49
N GLN A 20 -10.06 1.46 8.71
CA GLN A 20 -10.55 0.62 9.81
C GLN A 20 -10.17 1.20 11.18
N LEU A 21 -8.91 1.63 11.35
CA LEU A 21 -8.41 2.15 12.61
C LEU A 21 -9.13 3.44 13.05
N LEU A 22 -9.44 4.32 12.08
CA LEU A 22 -10.00 5.64 12.37
C LEU A 22 -11.52 5.73 12.16
N GLY A 23 -12.18 4.67 11.65
CA GLY A 23 -13.60 4.70 11.33
C GLY A 23 -13.95 5.78 10.29
N VAL A 24 -13.11 5.93 9.26
CA VAL A 24 -13.12 7.12 8.37
C VAL A 24 -14.45 7.33 7.64
N GLU A 25 -15.07 6.26 7.14
CA GLU A 25 -16.33 6.36 6.40
C GLU A 25 -17.47 6.87 7.28
N GLU A 26 -17.57 6.37 8.52
CA GLU A 26 -18.59 6.82 9.47
C GLU A 26 -18.31 8.24 9.98
N ALA A 27 -17.04 8.57 10.22
CA ALA A 27 -16.65 9.84 10.81
C ALA A 27 -16.77 11.04 9.86
N ILE A 28 -16.43 10.85 8.57
CA ILE A 28 -16.31 11.97 7.61
C ILE A 28 -16.85 11.68 6.20
N ASP A 29 -17.55 10.55 5.99
CA ASP A 29 -18.10 10.11 4.68
C ASP A 29 -17.08 10.09 3.53
N LEU A 30 -15.81 9.80 3.87
CA LEU A 30 -14.74 9.61 2.89
C LEU A 30 -14.52 8.11 2.68
N ARG A 31 -14.63 7.63 1.43
CA ARG A 31 -14.64 6.20 1.09
C ARG A 31 -13.40 5.80 0.29
N LEU A 32 -13.09 4.51 0.33
CA LEU A 32 -12.11 3.91 -0.57
C LEU A 32 -12.81 3.21 -1.74
N THR A 33 -12.32 3.43 -2.95
CA THR A 33 -12.70 2.60 -4.12
C THR A 33 -12.02 1.24 -4.04
N ASP A 34 -12.41 0.29 -4.91
CA ASP A 34 -11.74 -1.02 -5.04
C ASP A 34 -10.24 -0.89 -5.37
N ALA A 35 -9.85 0.23 -6.00
CA ALA A 35 -8.46 0.56 -6.30
C ALA A 35 -7.75 1.33 -5.18
N PHE A 36 -8.37 1.48 -4.00
CA PHE A 36 -7.88 2.27 -2.87
C PHE A 36 -7.62 3.75 -3.20
N ALA A 37 -8.37 4.29 -4.17
CA ALA A 37 -8.49 5.74 -4.35
C ALA A 37 -9.49 6.29 -3.33
N MET A 38 -9.32 7.54 -2.90
CA MET A 38 -10.24 8.19 -1.96
C MET A 38 -11.34 8.93 -2.72
N TYR A 39 -12.57 8.86 -2.22
CA TYR A 39 -13.71 9.59 -2.77
C TYR A 39 -14.52 10.27 -1.65
N PRO A 40 -14.80 11.59 -1.74
CA PRO A 40 -14.43 12.53 -2.80
C PRO A 40 -12.92 12.70 -3.03
N THR A 41 -12.52 13.08 -4.25
CA THR A 41 -11.11 13.01 -4.70
C THR A 41 -10.20 14.07 -4.11
N ALA A 42 -10.75 15.20 -3.65
CA ALA A 42 -10.02 16.25 -2.96
C ALA A 42 -9.73 15.85 -1.50
N ALA A 43 -8.92 14.80 -1.32
CA ALA A 43 -8.65 14.19 -0.03
C ALA A 43 -7.18 13.81 0.14
N VAL A 44 -6.72 13.77 1.39
CA VAL A 44 -5.37 13.32 1.76
C VAL A 44 -5.49 12.46 3.02
N SER A 45 -4.74 11.35 3.05
CA SER A 45 -4.62 10.49 4.23
C SER A 45 -3.17 10.02 4.38
N GLY A 46 -2.77 9.65 5.59
CA GLY A 46 -1.41 9.20 5.85
C GLY A 46 -1.12 8.97 7.33
N PHE A 47 0.14 8.66 7.61
CA PHE A 47 0.64 8.35 8.94
C PHE A 47 1.36 9.54 9.57
N TYR A 48 1.51 9.53 10.90
CA TYR A 48 2.38 10.44 11.63
C TYR A 48 3.56 9.68 12.25
N PHE A 49 4.76 10.22 12.08
CA PHE A 49 6.00 9.72 12.67
C PHE A 49 6.64 10.86 13.44
N SER A 50 7.02 10.64 14.69
CA SER A 50 7.57 11.66 15.59
C SER A 50 9.09 11.61 15.75
N HIS A 51 9.74 10.55 15.26
CA HIS A 51 11.18 10.36 15.42
C HIS A 51 11.96 11.51 14.73
N PRO A 52 12.94 12.16 15.38
CA PRO A 52 13.63 13.33 14.84
C PRO A 52 14.38 13.03 13.53
N ASP A 53 14.91 11.81 13.40
CA ASP A 53 15.59 11.37 12.17
C ASP A 53 14.65 10.82 11.09
N SER A 54 13.33 10.85 11.31
CA SER A 54 12.38 10.39 10.31
C SER A 54 12.42 11.30 9.08
N ARG A 55 12.61 10.67 7.92
CA ARG A 55 12.69 11.35 6.63
C ARG A 55 12.00 10.53 5.56
N TYR A 56 11.54 11.22 4.52
CA TYR A 56 11.07 10.54 3.31
C TYR A 56 12.27 9.90 2.61
N PHE A 57 12.11 8.65 2.22
CA PHE A 57 13.03 7.93 1.33
C PHE A 57 12.19 7.07 0.38
N ALA A 58 12.73 6.70 -0.77
CA ALA A 58 12.06 5.75 -1.66
C ALA A 58 12.43 4.32 -1.25
N VAL A 59 11.45 3.42 -1.20
CA VAL A 59 11.69 1.98 -0.98
C VAL A 59 12.52 1.40 -2.12
N GLY A 60 12.30 1.86 -3.35
CA GLY A 60 12.98 1.33 -4.54
C GLY A 60 12.41 0.00 -4.99
N GLN A 61 13.25 -0.80 -5.65
CA GLN A 61 12.90 -2.12 -6.14
C GLN A 61 13.07 -3.17 -5.03
N ILE A 62 12.14 -4.12 -4.92
CA ILE A 62 12.12 -5.19 -3.91
C ILE A 62 12.25 -6.57 -4.56
N GLY A 63 12.94 -7.48 -3.87
CA GLY A 63 13.15 -8.86 -4.30
C GLY A 63 11.97 -9.78 -3.98
N LEU A 64 11.94 -10.95 -4.63
CA LEU A 64 10.90 -11.97 -4.44
C LEU A 64 10.81 -12.47 -2.99
N ASP A 65 11.94 -12.54 -2.29
CA ASP A 65 12.00 -12.88 -0.87
C ASP A 65 11.21 -11.88 0.00
N GLN A 66 11.37 -10.59 -0.26
CA GLN A 66 10.64 -9.54 0.43
C GLN A 66 9.14 -9.57 0.07
N VAL A 67 8.79 -9.80 -1.19
CA VAL A 67 7.39 -9.91 -1.64
C VAL A 67 6.70 -11.10 -0.97
N ARG A 68 7.34 -12.27 -0.90
CA ARG A 68 6.83 -13.44 -0.17
C ARG A 68 6.60 -13.13 1.30
N SER A 69 7.57 -12.48 1.95
CA SER A 69 7.42 -12.06 3.34
C SER A 69 6.25 -11.07 3.55
N ILE A 70 5.96 -10.20 2.58
CA ILE A 70 4.79 -9.32 2.63
C ILE A 70 3.51 -10.12 2.46
N ALA A 71 3.46 -11.04 1.50
CA ALA A 71 2.31 -11.92 1.26
C ALA A 71 1.95 -12.74 2.51
N ASP A 72 2.93 -13.37 3.16
CA ASP A 72 2.73 -14.12 4.39
C ASP A 72 2.18 -13.25 5.52
N ARG A 73 2.73 -12.03 5.71
CA ARG A 73 2.28 -11.10 6.75
C ARG A 73 0.89 -10.53 6.48
N LYS A 74 0.49 -10.43 5.22
CA LYS A 74 -0.86 -10.01 4.82
C LYS A 74 -1.86 -11.18 4.78
N GLY A 75 -1.37 -12.42 4.74
CA GLY A 75 -2.19 -13.59 4.46
C GLY A 75 -2.76 -13.58 3.04
N TRP A 76 -2.03 -13.01 2.08
CA TRP A 76 -2.48 -12.81 0.70
C TRP A 76 -1.79 -13.77 -0.28
N PRO A 77 -2.43 -14.14 -1.40
CA PRO A 77 -1.74 -14.78 -2.51
C PRO A 77 -0.56 -13.93 -3.00
N LEU A 78 0.54 -14.58 -3.37
CA LEU A 78 1.74 -13.90 -3.88
C LEU A 78 1.41 -12.99 -5.08
N ALA A 79 0.58 -13.49 -6.01
CA ALA A 79 0.16 -12.76 -7.21
C ALA A 79 -0.59 -11.45 -6.89
N ASP A 80 -1.36 -11.41 -5.80
CA ASP A 80 -2.04 -10.18 -5.39
C ASP A 80 -1.05 -9.12 -4.90
N VAL A 81 -0.05 -9.53 -4.11
CA VAL A 81 1.01 -8.61 -3.66
C VAL A 81 1.84 -8.13 -4.84
N GLU A 82 2.20 -9.02 -5.77
CA GLU A 82 2.90 -8.65 -7.01
C GLU A 82 2.10 -7.65 -7.86
N ARG A 83 0.78 -7.82 -7.95
CA ARG A 83 -0.10 -6.87 -8.64
C ARG A 83 -0.04 -5.48 -7.99
N TRP A 84 -0.23 -5.41 -6.68
CA TRP A 84 -0.26 -4.13 -5.95
C TRP A 84 1.08 -3.42 -5.85
N LEU A 85 2.19 -4.18 -5.85
CA LEU A 85 3.55 -3.67 -5.78
C LEU A 85 4.29 -3.73 -7.12
N SER A 86 3.56 -3.87 -8.24
CA SER A 86 4.13 -4.05 -9.58
C SER A 86 5.19 -3.00 -9.96
N ALA A 87 5.00 -1.73 -9.58
CA ALA A 87 5.96 -0.65 -9.83
C ALA A 87 7.27 -0.75 -9.02
N ASN A 88 7.30 -1.61 -8.00
CA ASN A 88 8.41 -1.82 -7.09
C ASN A 88 9.06 -3.20 -7.25
N LEU A 89 8.63 -4.05 -8.19
CA LEU A 89 9.22 -5.38 -8.34
C LEU A 89 10.58 -5.32 -9.04
N GLY A 90 11.63 -5.71 -8.33
CA GLY A 90 12.99 -5.85 -8.88
C GLY A 90 13.22 -7.11 -9.72
N TYR A 91 12.15 -7.78 -10.11
CA TYR A 91 12.15 -9.03 -10.87
C TYR A 91 10.89 -9.10 -11.73
N ALA A 92 10.91 -9.95 -12.76
CA ALA A 92 9.70 -10.27 -13.53
C ALA A 92 8.92 -11.37 -12.79
N PRO A 93 7.66 -11.15 -12.41
CA PRO A 93 6.78 -12.22 -11.95
C PRO A 93 6.73 -13.34 -12.98
N ALA A 94 6.64 -14.59 -12.52
CA ALA A 94 6.23 -15.65 -13.43
C ALA A 94 4.89 -15.24 -14.05
N ALA A 95 4.70 -15.46 -15.35
CA ALA A 95 3.43 -15.18 -15.99
C ALA A 95 2.34 -15.84 -15.13
N ALA A 96 1.40 -15.03 -14.63
CA ALA A 96 0.18 -15.60 -14.08
C ALA A 96 -0.41 -16.38 -15.25
N ASP A 97 -0.43 -17.71 -15.14
CA ASP A 97 -1.12 -18.55 -16.11
C ASP A 97 -2.53 -17.97 -16.23
N ALA A 98 -2.77 -17.31 -17.36
CA ALA A 98 -4.04 -16.67 -17.65
C ALA A 98 -5.04 -17.80 -17.89
N ALA A 99 -5.68 -18.21 -16.80
CA ALA A 99 -6.85 -19.08 -16.79
C ALA A 99 -8.12 -18.23 -16.86
#